data_AF-A0A662M390-F1
#
_entry.id   AF-A0A662M390-F1
#
_cell.length_a   1.000
_cell.length_b   1.000
_cell.length_c   1.000
_cell.angle_alpha   90.00
_cell.angle_beta   90.00
_cell.angle_gamma   90.00
#
_symmetry.space_group_name_H-M   'P 1'
#
loop_
_entity.id
_entity.type
_entity.pdbx_description
1 polymer ?
#
loop_
_entity_poly.entity_id
_entity_poly.type
_entity_poly.pdbx_seq_one_letter_code
_entity_poly.pdbx_strand_id
1 'polypeptide(L)'
;MPIPESFGWWIVKAQKGGAIASFGCTGLGYGTIGDSNDDGIPDCIQYLLGWLEVHFFEQYGVDNVDILGEMWGNAVTGYANLFPPMDDKTDLKTIEEWAFLGDPSLKIGGYSS
;
A
#
# COMPACT_ATOMS: atom_id res chain seq x y z
N MET A 1 3.02 -7.59 -27.04
CA MET A 1 2.70 -6.21 -27.43
C MET A 1 2.97 -5.34 -26.21
N PRO A 2 3.90 -4.37 -26.25
CA PRO A 2 4.09 -3.48 -25.11
C PRO A 2 2.81 -2.64 -24.95
N ILE A 3 2.29 -2.60 -23.74
CA ILE A 3 1.18 -1.72 -23.36
C ILE A 3 1.85 -0.39 -22.99
N PRO A 4 1.53 0.73 -23.65
CA PRO A 4 2.28 1.98 -23.47
C PRO A 4 2.15 2.58 -22.06
N GLU A 5 1.15 2.15 -21.28
CA GLU A 5 0.86 2.65 -19.93
C GLU A 5 0.44 1.49 -19.03
N SER A 6 0.81 1.57 -17.73
CA SER A 6 0.37 0.60 -16.74
C SER A 6 -1.12 0.80 -16.39
N PHE A 7 -1.77 -0.26 -15.92
CA PHE A 7 -3.18 -0.19 -15.49
C PHE A 7 -3.39 0.87 -14.38
N GLY A 8 -2.49 0.89 -13.38
CA GLY A 8 -2.53 1.87 -12.30
C GLY A 8 -2.47 3.32 -12.81
N TRP A 9 -1.60 3.62 -13.78
CA TRP A 9 -1.55 4.95 -14.36
C TRP A 9 -2.80 5.27 -15.21
N TRP A 10 -3.29 4.28 -15.96
CA TRP A 10 -4.41 4.47 -16.89
C TRP A 10 -5.69 4.93 -16.18
N ILE A 11 -5.99 4.39 -14.99
CA ILE A 11 -7.17 4.80 -14.21
C ILE A 11 -7.01 6.19 -13.57
N VAL A 12 -5.77 6.60 -13.23
CA VAL A 12 -5.48 7.91 -12.62
C VAL A 12 -5.52 9.04 -13.65
N LYS A 13 -5.02 8.80 -14.87
CA LYS A 13 -5.02 9.82 -15.95
C LYS A 13 -6.37 10.02 -16.63
N ALA A 14 -7.35 9.16 -16.36
CA ALA A 14 -8.64 9.18 -17.05
C ALA A 14 -9.35 10.52 -16.82
N GLN A 15 -9.78 11.18 -17.90
CA GLN A 15 -10.49 12.45 -17.78
C GLN A 15 -11.97 12.20 -17.48
N LYS A 16 -12.53 12.98 -16.55
CA LYS A 16 -13.96 12.95 -16.18
C LYS A 16 -14.44 11.57 -15.69
N GLY A 17 -13.56 10.82 -15.02
CA GLY A 17 -13.84 9.50 -14.45
C GLY A 17 -12.58 8.88 -13.86
N GLY A 18 -12.61 7.57 -13.62
CA GLY A 18 -11.45 6.83 -13.11
C GLY A 18 -11.20 7.03 -11.62
N ALA A 19 -9.92 7.02 -11.23
CA ALA A 19 -9.47 7.14 -9.85
C ALA A 19 -8.70 8.45 -9.64
N ILE A 20 -8.77 8.98 -8.41
CA ILE A 20 -8.02 10.18 -8.01
C ILE A 20 -6.57 9.87 -7.58
N ALA A 21 -6.32 8.62 -7.20
CA ALA A 21 -5.01 8.03 -6.93
C ALA A 21 -5.12 6.50 -7.01
N SER A 22 -3.98 5.81 -7.14
CA SER A 22 -3.90 4.34 -7.11
C SER A 22 -2.62 3.87 -6.42
N PHE A 23 -2.69 2.73 -5.76
CA PHE A 23 -1.54 2.01 -5.20
C PHE A 23 -1.47 0.61 -5.80
N GLY A 24 -0.27 0.08 -5.97
CA GLY A 24 -0.13 -1.29 -6.40
C GLY A 24 1.32 -1.68 -6.65
N CYS A 25 1.56 -2.99 -6.68
CA CYS A 25 2.89 -3.52 -6.95
C CYS A 25 3.29 -3.28 -8.41
N THR A 26 4.50 -2.79 -8.63
CA THR A 26 5.10 -2.65 -9.96
C THR A 26 5.49 -3.99 -10.60
N GLY A 27 5.53 -5.05 -9.79
CA GLY A 27 5.77 -6.43 -10.20
C GLY A 27 4.76 -7.40 -9.59
N LEU A 28 5.24 -8.32 -8.75
CA LEU A 28 4.42 -9.35 -8.12
C LEU A 28 4.26 -9.05 -6.63
N GLY A 29 3.03 -8.69 -6.23
CA GLY A 29 2.67 -8.56 -4.82
C GLY A 29 2.74 -9.92 -4.11
N TYR A 30 3.56 -10.00 -3.06
CA TYR A 30 3.72 -11.23 -2.30
C TYR A 30 2.77 -11.26 -1.10
N GLY A 31 2.32 -12.46 -0.77
CA GLY A 31 1.53 -12.73 0.41
C GLY A 31 1.92 -14.08 1.00
N THR A 32 1.55 -14.26 2.24
CA THR A 32 1.72 -15.48 3.02
C THR A 32 0.37 -16.15 3.25
N ILE A 33 0.38 -17.40 3.70
CA ILE A 33 -0.83 -18.17 4.01
C ILE A 33 -0.58 -19.00 5.27
N GLY A 34 -1.65 -19.37 5.96
CA GLY A 34 -1.58 -20.16 7.19
C GLY A 34 -1.53 -19.28 8.42
N ASP A 35 -0.87 -19.80 9.45
CA ASP A 35 -0.67 -19.21 10.79
C ASP A 35 0.63 -19.84 11.30
N SER A 36 1.78 -19.33 10.82
CA SER A 36 3.07 -20.01 11.00
C SER A 36 3.66 -19.83 12.40
N ASN A 37 3.14 -18.88 13.16
CA ASN A 37 3.53 -18.61 14.54
C ASN A 37 2.50 -19.11 15.58
N ASP A 38 1.43 -19.78 15.13
CA ASP A 38 0.34 -20.35 15.93
C ASP A 38 -0.33 -19.31 16.86
N ASP A 39 -0.45 -18.05 16.42
CA ASP A 39 -1.06 -16.97 17.22
C ASP A 39 -2.57 -16.80 16.97
N GLY A 40 -3.15 -17.60 16.07
CA GLY A 40 -4.56 -17.60 15.72
C GLY A 40 -4.96 -16.49 14.74
N ILE A 41 -4.01 -15.71 14.25
CA ILE A 41 -4.21 -14.70 13.21
C ILE A 41 -3.68 -15.29 11.88
N PRO A 42 -4.38 -15.08 10.75
CA PRO A 42 -3.87 -15.54 9.48
C PRO A 42 -2.63 -14.74 9.04
N ASP A 43 -1.55 -15.43 8.68
CA ASP A 43 -0.30 -14.83 8.21
C ASP A 43 -0.52 -13.85 7.05
N CYS A 44 -1.56 -14.07 6.23
CA CYS A 44 -1.89 -13.26 5.06
C CYS A 44 -2.22 -11.80 5.38
N ILE A 45 -2.46 -11.44 6.64
CA ILE A 45 -2.60 -10.04 7.10
C ILE A 45 -1.45 -9.59 8.01
N GLN A 46 -0.51 -10.49 8.34
CA GLN A 46 0.59 -10.23 9.26
C GLN A 46 1.93 -9.99 8.55
N TYR A 47 2.06 -10.41 7.29
CA TYR A 47 3.32 -10.30 6.56
C TYR A 47 3.13 -9.72 5.15
N LEU A 48 4.24 -9.24 4.58
CA LEU A 48 4.34 -8.78 3.18
C LEU A 48 3.26 -7.75 2.82
N LEU A 49 2.73 -7.82 1.60
CA LEU A 49 1.75 -6.84 1.12
C LEU A 49 0.48 -6.83 1.96
N GLY A 50 0.09 -7.98 2.52
CA GLY A 50 -1.12 -8.09 3.34
C GLY A 50 -1.06 -7.23 4.60
N TRP A 51 0.08 -7.25 5.31
CA TRP A 51 0.30 -6.36 6.45
C TRP A 51 0.25 -4.89 6.02
N LEU A 52 0.95 -4.57 4.93
CA LEU A 52 1.10 -3.22 4.39
C LEU A 52 -0.25 -2.58 4.00
N GLU A 53 -1.10 -3.34 3.30
CA GLU A 53 -2.43 -2.90 2.88
C GLU A 53 -3.39 -2.73 4.07
N VAL A 54 -3.36 -3.66 5.04
CA VAL A 54 -4.20 -3.56 6.24
C VAL A 54 -3.82 -2.32 7.07
N HIS A 55 -2.53 -2.10 7.31
CA HIS A 55 -2.08 -0.97 8.12
C HIS A 55 -2.29 0.37 7.41
N PHE A 56 -2.31 0.40 6.07
CA PHE A 56 -2.76 1.59 5.34
C PHE A 56 -4.20 1.97 5.64
N PHE A 57 -5.12 0.99 5.72
CA PHE A 57 -6.50 1.28 6.11
C PHE A 57 -6.63 1.60 7.60
N GLU A 58 -5.79 1.01 8.45
CA GLU A 58 -5.72 1.34 9.87
C GLU A 58 -5.36 2.82 10.10
N GLN A 59 -4.44 3.39 9.30
CA GLN A 59 -4.11 4.82 9.37
C GLN A 59 -5.36 5.71 9.29
N TYR A 60 -6.31 5.36 8.41
CA TYR A 60 -7.56 6.09 8.28
C TYR A 60 -8.59 5.72 9.34
N GLY A 61 -8.83 4.42 9.53
CA GLY A 61 -9.94 3.91 10.34
C GLY A 61 -9.72 3.97 11.85
N VAL A 62 -8.46 4.01 12.29
CA VAL A 62 -8.07 3.95 13.70
C VAL A 62 -7.23 5.17 14.08
N ASP A 63 -6.20 5.50 13.31
CA ASP A 63 -5.26 6.57 13.67
C ASP A 63 -5.73 7.98 13.26
N ASN A 64 -6.84 8.09 12.53
CA ASN A 64 -7.42 9.35 12.04
C ASN A 64 -6.45 10.15 11.14
N VAL A 65 -5.56 9.47 10.43
CA VAL A 65 -4.71 10.06 9.38
C VAL A 65 -5.51 10.07 8.09
N ASP A 66 -5.85 11.25 7.60
CA ASP A 66 -6.70 11.42 6.42
C ASP A 66 -5.98 12.02 5.20
N ILE A 67 -4.67 12.30 5.30
CA ILE A 67 -3.85 12.67 4.16
C ILE A 67 -3.28 11.41 3.51
N LEU A 68 -3.59 11.22 2.22
CA LEU A 68 -3.35 9.97 1.51
C LEU A 68 -1.87 9.56 1.45
N GLY A 69 -0.98 10.54 1.21
CA GLY A 69 0.46 10.32 1.21
C GLY A 69 1.01 10.02 2.61
N GLU A 70 0.42 10.59 3.67
CA GLU A 70 0.79 10.27 5.05
C GLU A 70 0.37 8.85 5.41
N MET A 71 -0.85 8.44 5.06
CA MET A 71 -1.32 7.06 5.27
C MET A 71 -0.39 6.04 4.60
N TRP A 72 -0.05 6.25 3.32
CA TRP A 72 0.86 5.38 2.57
C TRP A 72 2.28 5.40 3.18
N GLY A 73 2.80 6.59 3.48
CA GLY A 73 4.14 6.75 4.05
C GLY A 73 4.28 6.12 5.44
N ASN A 74 3.26 6.25 6.29
CA ASN A 74 3.22 5.64 7.62
C ASN A 74 3.17 4.12 7.54
N ALA A 75 2.35 3.55 6.64
CA ALA A 75 2.30 2.11 6.43
C ALA A 75 3.65 1.55 5.95
N VAL A 76 4.28 2.18 4.94
CA VAL A 76 5.62 1.79 4.45
C VAL A 76 6.68 1.91 5.55
N THR A 77 6.67 3.01 6.30
CA THR A 77 7.61 3.24 7.41
C THR A 77 7.40 2.23 8.53
N GLY A 78 6.15 1.93 8.88
CA GLY A 78 5.78 0.92 9.87
C GLY A 78 6.29 -0.47 9.47
N TYR A 79 6.09 -0.85 8.20
CA TYR A 79 6.57 -2.11 7.67
C TYR A 79 8.09 -2.20 7.75
N ALA A 80 8.82 -1.17 7.28
CA ALA A 80 10.28 -1.15 7.30
C ALA A 80 10.88 -1.18 8.72
N ASN A 81 10.14 -0.67 9.72
CA ASN A 81 10.56 -0.74 11.12
C ASN A 81 10.31 -2.13 11.74
N LEU A 82 9.24 -2.81 11.36
CA LEU A 82 8.88 -4.14 11.88
C LEU A 82 9.63 -5.27 11.18
N PHE A 83 9.83 -5.14 9.87
CA PHE A 83 10.51 -6.10 9.00
C PHE A 83 11.70 -5.41 8.33
N PRO A 84 12.90 -5.44 8.96
CA PRO A 84 14.07 -4.72 8.47
C PRO A 84 14.41 -5.09 7.01
N PRO A 85 14.26 -4.17 6.04
CA PRO A 85 14.38 -4.50 4.61
C PRO A 85 15.78 -4.98 4.19
N MET A 86 16.81 -4.65 4.97
CA MET A 86 18.18 -5.05 4.67
C MET A 86 18.51 -6.49 5.12
N ASP A 87 17.65 -7.08 5.95
CA ASP A 87 17.83 -8.44 6.47
C ASP A 87 17.18 -9.49 5.55
N ASP A 88 16.02 -9.17 4.95
CA ASP A 88 15.34 -10.01 3.95
C ASP A 88 15.00 -9.21 2.69
N LYS A 89 15.46 -9.71 1.53
CA LYS A 89 15.19 -9.11 0.21
C LYS A 89 13.71 -9.14 -0.16
N THR A 90 12.93 -10.02 0.43
CA THR A 90 11.48 -10.14 0.25
C THR A 90 10.77 -8.92 0.84
N ASP A 91 11.23 -8.45 1.99
CA ASP A 91 10.72 -7.24 2.64
C ASP A 91 11.11 -5.98 1.89
N LEU A 92 12.38 -5.90 1.46
CA LEU A 92 12.84 -4.81 0.56
C LEU A 92 12.00 -4.73 -0.71
N LYS A 93 11.79 -5.87 -1.37
CA LYS A 93 10.97 -5.93 -2.58
C LYS A 93 9.54 -5.48 -2.31
N THR A 94 8.96 -5.85 -1.17
CA THR A 94 7.57 -5.49 -0.81
C THR A 94 7.40 -3.98 -0.73
N ILE A 95 8.33 -3.27 -0.06
CA ILE A 95 8.27 -1.82 0.05
C ILE A 95 8.61 -1.10 -1.26
N GLU A 96 9.59 -1.59 -2.02
CA GLU A 96 10.03 -0.94 -3.28
C GLU A 96 9.00 -1.09 -4.41
N GLU A 97 8.20 -2.15 -4.39
CA GLU A 97 7.22 -2.37 -5.45
C GLU A 97 5.89 -1.66 -5.24
N TRP A 98 5.50 -1.30 -4.00
CA TRP A 98 4.18 -0.73 -3.72
C TRP A 98 4.09 0.76 -4.10
N ALA A 99 3.99 1.02 -5.41
CA ALA A 99 4.04 2.36 -5.96
C ALA A 99 2.73 3.14 -5.73
N PHE A 100 2.90 4.41 -5.37
CA PHE A 100 1.85 5.43 -5.29
C PHE A 100 1.79 6.23 -6.60
N LEU A 101 0.60 6.33 -7.20
CA LEU A 101 0.34 7.21 -8.34
C LEU A 101 -0.86 8.13 -8.05
N GLY A 102 -0.66 9.44 -8.12
CA GLY A 102 -1.70 10.44 -7.83
C GLY A 102 -1.14 11.64 -7.06
N ASP A 103 -2.01 12.40 -6.40
CA ASP A 103 -1.63 13.49 -5.50
C ASP A 103 -1.48 12.99 -4.06
N PRO A 104 -0.27 12.95 -3.48
CA PRO A 104 -0.05 12.52 -2.10
C PRO A 104 -0.63 13.50 -1.06
N SER A 105 -0.93 14.75 -1.44
CA SER A 105 -1.52 15.75 -0.54
C SER A 105 -3.04 15.67 -0.41
N LEU A 106 -3.67 14.75 -1.14
CA LEU A 106 -5.11 14.54 -1.16
C LEU A 106 -5.63 14.13 0.24
N LYS A 107 -6.66 14.83 0.72
CA LYS A 107 -7.40 14.48 1.93
C LYS A 107 -8.55 13.52 1.62
N ILE A 108 -8.51 12.32 2.18
CA ILE A 108 -9.60 11.33 2.12
C ILE A 108 -10.80 11.86 2.92
N GLY A 109 -11.99 11.81 2.31
CA GLY A 109 -13.20 12.42 2.85
C GLY A 109 -13.43 13.88 2.44
N GLY A 110 -12.44 14.51 1.79
CA GLY A 110 -12.56 15.86 1.24
C GLY A 110 -12.20 16.97 2.24
N TYR A 111 -12.23 18.21 1.73
CA TYR A 111 -11.93 19.42 2.50
C TYR A 111 -13.22 20.12 2.90
N SER A 112 -13.23 20.74 4.08
CA SER A 112 -14.34 21.59 4.50
C SER A 112 -14.56 22.72 3.48
N SER A 113 -15.82 22.95 3.14
CA SER A 113 -16.28 24.05 2.28
C SER A 113 -16.27 25.40 2.99
#